data_AF-A0AA40LFE2-F1
#
_entry.id   AF-A0AA40LFE2-F1
#
_cell.length_a   1.000
_cell.length_b   1.000
_cell.length_c   1.000
_cell.angle_alpha   90.00
_cell.angle_beta   90.00
_cell.angle_gamma   90.00
#
_symmetry.space_group_name_H-M   'P 1'
#
loop_
_entity.id
_entity.type
_entity.pdbx_description
1 polymer ?
#
loop_
_entity_poly.entity_id
_entity_poly.type
_entity_poly.pdbx_seq_one_letter_code
_entity_poly.pdbx_strand_id
1 'polypeptide(L)'
;MAAAMAARRARPVRVLVDMDGVLADFEGGLLRAFRRRFPEEPHVPLDQRRGFFAREQYRALRPDLADKVASVYETPGFFLGLEPIPGALEAMQEMHAMHDTEVFICTSPLMKYEHCVGEKFSWVDKHLGPQFVERTIVTRDKTVILGDLLIDDKDTILGNEETPAWEHILFTCCHNQHLALAPPKRRLLSWSDDWREIIESKRDAVVAPRRWTISKGKDDSQARKPSRAK
;
A
#
# COMPACT_ATOMS: atom_id res chain seq x y z
N MET A 1 -45.21 -3.67 -21.65
CA MET A 1 -43.77 -3.81 -21.91
C MET A 1 -43.01 -3.52 -20.62
N ALA A 2 -42.50 -4.55 -19.96
CA ALA A 2 -41.68 -4.40 -18.78
C ALA A 2 -40.32 -3.81 -19.20
N ALA A 3 -40.00 -2.62 -18.71
CA ALA A 3 -38.64 -2.09 -18.81
C ALA A 3 -37.73 -2.99 -17.97
N ALA A 4 -36.86 -3.75 -18.64
CA ALA A 4 -35.79 -4.46 -17.97
C ALA A 4 -34.94 -3.42 -17.23
N MET A 5 -35.09 -3.33 -15.90
CA MET A 5 -34.09 -2.70 -15.06
C MET A 5 -32.80 -3.48 -15.28
N ALA A 6 -31.89 -2.93 -16.08
CA ALA A 6 -30.51 -3.39 -16.09
C ALA A 6 -30.03 -3.32 -14.64
N ALA A 7 -29.88 -4.48 -13.99
CA ALA A 7 -29.29 -4.55 -12.67
C ALA A 7 -27.95 -3.81 -12.75
N ARG A 8 -27.81 -2.69 -12.02
CA ARG A 8 -26.52 -2.01 -11.89
C ARG A 8 -25.56 -3.05 -11.31
N ARG A 9 -24.70 -3.62 -12.15
CA ARG A 9 -23.59 -4.46 -11.66
C ARG A 9 -22.83 -3.63 -10.65
N ALA A 10 -22.65 -4.19 -9.45
CA ALA A 10 -21.77 -3.59 -8.45
C ALA A 10 -20.40 -3.38 -9.12
N ARG A 11 -19.77 -2.23 -8.88
CA ARG A 11 -18.43 -2.00 -9.43
C ARG A 11 -17.45 -2.99 -8.78
N PRO A 12 -16.39 -3.41 -9.49
CA PRO A 12 -15.34 -4.24 -8.90
C PRO A 12 -14.75 -3.63 -7.63
N VAL A 13 -14.38 -4.48 -6.67
CA VAL A 13 -13.57 -4.08 -5.51
C VAL A 13 -12.14 -3.89 -5.98
N ARG A 14 -11.56 -2.73 -5.72
CA ARG A 14 -10.19 -2.41 -6.12
C ARG A 14 -9.21 -2.56 -4.95
N VAL A 15 -8.26 -3.46 -5.09
CA VAL A 15 -7.23 -3.76 -4.10
C VAL A 15 -5.89 -3.21 -4.59
N LEU A 16 -5.30 -2.33 -3.77
CA LEU A 16 -3.94 -1.86 -3.93
C LEU A 16 -3.04 -2.74 -3.05
N VAL A 17 -2.01 -3.33 -3.63
CA VAL A 17 -1.07 -4.21 -2.92
C VAL A 17 0.31 -3.57 -2.97
N ASP A 18 0.91 -3.32 -1.82
CA ASP A 18 2.28 -2.83 -1.75
C ASP A 18 3.28 -3.89 -2.23
N MET A 19 4.50 -3.49 -2.53
CA MET A 19 5.55 -4.39 -3.02
C MET A 19 6.54 -4.78 -1.93
N ASP A 20 7.25 -3.82 -1.33
CA ASP A 20 8.33 -4.12 -0.39
C ASP A 20 7.72 -4.51 0.97
N GLY A 21 8.05 -5.68 1.51
CA GLY A 21 7.47 -6.15 2.78
C GLY A 21 6.07 -6.79 2.65
N VAL A 22 5.49 -6.80 1.44
CA VAL A 22 4.19 -7.45 1.13
C VAL A 22 4.30 -8.49 0.02
N LEU A 23 4.94 -8.15 -1.10
CA LEU A 23 5.23 -9.08 -2.21
C LEU A 23 6.69 -9.52 -2.26
N ALA A 24 7.62 -8.60 -1.98
CA ALA A 24 9.06 -8.81 -2.05
C ALA A 24 9.69 -8.65 -0.66
N ASP A 25 10.54 -9.59 -0.26
CA ASP A 25 11.23 -9.64 1.05
C ASP A 25 12.36 -8.61 1.13
N PHE A 26 12.00 -7.33 1.29
CA PHE A 26 12.95 -6.22 1.42
C PHE A 26 13.84 -6.37 2.65
N GLU A 27 13.27 -6.66 3.83
CA GLU A 27 14.01 -6.73 5.10
C GLU A 27 14.99 -7.89 5.14
N GLY A 28 14.59 -9.09 4.70
CA GLY A 28 15.49 -10.23 4.58
C GLY A 28 16.55 -9.99 3.51
N GLY A 29 16.19 -9.43 2.36
CA GLY A 29 17.13 -9.04 1.30
C GLY A 29 18.18 -8.04 1.80
N LEU A 30 17.74 -7.01 2.52
CA LEU A 30 18.59 -5.99 3.13
C LEU A 30 19.57 -6.60 4.13
N LEU A 31 19.10 -7.43 5.05
CA LEU A 31 19.96 -8.05 6.07
C LEU A 31 21.00 -9.00 5.43
N ARG A 32 20.58 -9.84 4.47
CA ARG A 32 21.50 -10.74 3.75
C ARG A 32 22.58 -9.96 3.02
N ALA A 33 22.20 -8.92 2.28
CA ALA A 33 23.13 -8.12 1.51
C ALA A 33 24.04 -7.26 2.39
N PHE A 34 23.53 -6.72 3.49
CA PHE A 34 24.30 -5.96 4.47
C PHE A 34 25.38 -6.82 5.12
N ARG A 35 25.03 -8.01 5.64
CA ARG A 35 26.00 -8.94 6.24
C ARG A 35 27.06 -9.42 5.25
N ARG A 36 26.70 -9.58 3.97
CA ARG A 36 27.65 -9.94 2.92
C ARG A 36 28.64 -8.81 2.61
N ARG A 37 28.16 -7.57 2.54
CA ARG A 37 28.98 -6.40 2.18
C ARG A 37 29.82 -5.88 3.35
N PHE A 38 29.31 -6.03 4.57
CA PHE A 38 29.89 -5.49 5.80
C PHE A 38 29.93 -6.58 6.89
N PRO A 39 30.73 -7.65 6.72
CA PRO A 39 30.68 -8.82 7.60
C PRO A 39 31.09 -8.56 9.05
N GLU A 40 31.98 -7.59 9.27
CA GLU A 40 32.46 -7.21 10.60
C GLU A 40 31.55 -6.19 11.31
N GLU A 41 30.52 -5.68 10.62
CA GLU A 41 29.65 -4.67 11.20
C GLU A 41 28.53 -5.28 12.05
N PRO A 42 28.15 -4.61 13.15
CA PRO A 42 26.98 -5.03 13.89
C PRO A 42 25.75 -4.80 13.00
N HIS A 43 24.80 -5.73 13.08
CA HIS A 43 23.58 -5.72 12.30
C HIS A 43 22.38 -5.88 13.21
N VAL A 44 21.19 -5.57 12.70
CA VAL A 44 19.92 -5.75 13.42
C VAL A 44 19.25 -7.04 12.93
N PRO A 45 19.13 -8.07 13.77
CA PRO A 45 18.33 -9.27 13.47
C PRO A 45 16.87 -8.91 13.15
N LEU A 46 16.19 -9.70 12.31
CA LEU A 46 14.83 -9.41 11.87
C LEU A 46 13.82 -9.35 13.03
N ASP A 47 13.94 -10.25 14.01
CA ASP A 47 13.11 -10.27 15.23
C ASP A 47 13.32 -9.03 16.13
N GLN A 48 14.44 -8.33 15.96
CA GLN A 48 14.79 -7.08 16.65
C GLN A 48 14.47 -5.82 15.83
N ARG A 49 13.98 -5.94 14.59
CA ARG A 49 13.58 -4.79 13.78
C ARG A 49 12.43 -4.03 14.43
N ARG A 50 12.57 -2.70 14.53
CA ARG A 50 11.54 -1.79 15.05
C ARG A 50 11.48 -0.53 14.18
N GLY A 51 10.26 -0.06 13.92
CA GLY A 51 10.02 1.12 13.09
C GLY A 51 10.29 0.88 11.59
N PHE A 52 9.52 1.55 10.74
CA PHE A 52 9.53 1.31 9.30
C PHE A 52 10.89 1.55 8.63
N PHE A 53 11.61 2.60 9.01
CA PHE A 53 12.88 2.95 8.37
C PHE A 53 14.07 2.22 9.00
N ALA A 54 14.50 1.11 8.39
CA ALA A 54 15.70 0.37 8.82
C ALA A 54 16.93 1.29 8.98
N ARG A 55 17.13 2.25 8.06
CA ARG A 55 18.21 3.25 8.12
C ARG A 55 18.30 3.97 9.48
N GLU A 56 17.16 4.30 10.07
CA GLU A 56 17.09 5.01 11.34
C GLU A 56 17.49 4.11 12.52
N GLN A 57 17.09 2.84 12.51
CA GLN A 57 17.51 1.89 13.53
C GLN A 57 19.02 1.58 13.43
N TYR A 58 19.56 1.43 12.22
CA TYR A 58 21.01 1.28 12.02
C TYR A 58 21.77 2.53 12.48
N ARG A 59 21.26 3.74 12.22
CA ARG A 59 21.83 4.99 12.75
C ARG A 59 21.92 4.98 14.28
N ALA A 60 20.85 4.54 14.95
CA ALA A 60 20.79 4.46 16.40
C ALA A 60 21.76 3.41 16.98
N LEU A 61 22.01 2.33 16.25
CA LEU A 61 23.01 1.33 16.63
C LEU A 61 24.43 1.90 16.56
N ARG A 62 24.76 2.58 15.45
CA ARG A 62 25.99 3.35 15.29
C ARG A 62 25.85 4.34 14.12
N PRO A 63 26.21 5.64 14.27
CA PRO A 63 25.86 6.67 13.30
C PRO A 63 26.30 6.41 11.85
N ASP A 64 27.48 5.83 11.61
CA ASP A 64 28.02 5.54 10.27
C ASP A 64 27.27 4.41 9.55
N LEU A 65 26.54 3.56 10.28
CA LEU A 65 25.83 2.44 9.69
C LEU A 65 24.62 2.88 8.87
N ALA A 66 24.09 4.09 9.10
CA ALA A 66 22.98 4.65 8.35
C ALA A 66 23.30 4.75 6.84
N ASP A 67 24.51 5.16 6.50
CA ASP A 67 24.92 5.30 5.10
C ASP A 67 25.39 3.96 4.51
N LYS A 68 25.97 3.08 5.34
CA LYS A 68 26.30 1.71 4.94
C LYS A 68 25.04 0.92 4.55
N VAL A 69 24.02 0.91 5.41
CA VAL A 69 22.76 0.21 5.11
C VAL A 69 22.04 0.84 3.92
N ALA A 70 22.09 2.17 3.78
CA ALA A 70 21.54 2.85 2.62
C ALA A 70 22.23 2.43 1.32
N SER A 71 23.57 2.35 1.34
CA SER A 71 24.34 1.93 0.17
C SER A 71 23.97 0.52 -0.31
N VAL A 72 23.43 -0.35 0.56
CA VAL A 72 23.00 -1.70 0.18
C VAL A 72 21.77 -1.65 -0.70
N TYR A 73 20.68 -1.01 -0.24
CA TYR A 73 19.43 -0.98 -1.00
C TYR A 73 19.46 0.02 -2.17
N GLU A 74 20.49 0.86 -2.26
CA GLU A 74 20.75 1.75 -3.40
C GLU A 74 21.64 1.11 -4.48
N THR A 75 22.13 -0.11 -4.28
CA THR A 75 23.02 -0.79 -5.24
C THR A 75 22.23 -1.40 -6.41
N PRO A 76 22.77 -1.37 -7.65
CA PRO A 76 22.20 -2.11 -8.78
C PRO A 76 21.89 -3.56 -8.44
N GLY A 77 20.72 -4.03 -8.86
CA GLY A 77 20.22 -5.38 -8.68
C GLY A 77 19.63 -5.67 -7.31
N PHE A 78 19.60 -4.71 -6.38
CA PHE A 78 19.02 -4.94 -5.04
C PHE A 78 17.53 -5.29 -5.12
N PHE A 79 16.73 -4.45 -5.81
CA PHE A 79 15.28 -4.67 -5.90
C PHE A 79 14.95 -5.86 -6.80
N LEU A 80 15.68 -6.00 -7.92
CA LEU A 80 15.49 -7.14 -8.83
C LEU A 80 15.81 -8.49 -8.18
N GLY A 81 16.74 -8.50 -7.21
CA GLY A 81 17.20 -9.69 -6.50
C GLY A 81 16.41 -10.04 -5.23
N LEU A 82 15.34 -9.32 -4.90
CA LEU A 82 14.51 -9.65 -3.74
C LEU A 82 13.75 -10.96 -3.97
N GLU A 83 13.66 -11.78 -2.93
CA GLU A 83 12.86 -13.01 -2.97
C GLU A 83 11.38 -12.67 -2.74
N PRO A 84 10.44 -13.39 -3.37
CA PRO A 84 9.02 -13.25 -3.06
C PRO A 84 8.70 -13.63 -1.61
N ILE A 85 7.75 -12.92 -1.01
CA ILE A 85 7.17 -13.31 0.28
C ILE A 85 6.34 -14.60 0.09
N PRO A 86 6.40 -15.57 1.02
CA PRO A 86 5.65 -16.82 0.89
C PRO A 86 4.14 -16.59 0.66
N GLY A 87 3.59 -17.24 -0.37
CA GLY A 87 2.18 -17.15 -0.74
C GLY A 87 1.79 -15.88 -1.52
N ALA A 88 2.69 -14.91 -1.67
CA ALA A 88 2.37 -13.62 -2.29
C ALA A 88 2.03 -13.75 -3.77
N LEU A 89 2.78 -14.57 -4.50
CA LEU A 89 2.58 -14.73 -5.95
C LEU A 89 1.27 -15.46 -6.24
N GLU A 90 0.98 -16.51 -5.48
CA GLU A 90 -0.26 -17.28 -5.57
C GLU A 90 -1.47 -16.39 -5.23
N ALA A 91 -1.40 -15.64 -4.13
CA ALA A 91 -2.46 -14.72 -3.75
C ALA A 91 -2.72 -13.64 -4.81
N MET A 92 -1.68 -13.10 -5.44
CA MET A 92 -1.82 -12.11 -6.53
C MET A 92 -2.54 -12.69 -7.74
N GLN A 93 -2.17 -13.91 -8.18
CA GLN A 93 -2.85 -14.58 -9.30
C GLN A 93 -4.30 -14.92 -8.96
N GLU A 94 -4.56 -15.41 -7.74
CA GLU A 94 -5.91 -15.73 -7.27
C GLU A 94 -6.80 -14.48 -7.14
N MET A 95 -6.27 -13.38 -6.58
CA MET A 95 -6.96 -12.09 -6.53
C MET A 95 -7.27 -11.56 -7.93
N HIS A 96 -6.34 -11.71 -8.87
CA HIS A 96 -6.55 -11.26 -10.25
C HIS A 96 -7.62 -12.08 -10.98
N ALA A 97 -7.72 -13.38 -10.70
CA ALA A 97 -8.74 -14.27 -11.26
C ALA A 97 -10.11 -14.15 -10.56
N MET A 98 -10.17 -13.49 -9.42
CA MET A 98 -11.39 -13.35 -8.62
C MET A 98 -12.43 -12.46 -9.31
N HIS A 99 -13.69 -12.90 -9.32
CA HIS A 99 -14.79 -12.17 -9.95
C HIS A 99 -15.01 -10.80 -9.30
N ASP A 100 -15.32 -9.78 -10.11
CA ASP A 100 -15.53 -8.38 -9.66
C ASP A 100 -14.40 -7.88 -8.73
N THR A 101 -13.16 -8.25 -9.01
CA THR A 101 -11.97 -7.77 -8.28
C THR A 101 -10.97 -7.15 -9.26
N GLU A 102 -10.46 -5.98 -8.92
CA GLU A 102 -9.34 -5.35 -9.61
C GLU A 102 -8.14 -5.28 -8.67
N VAL A 103 -7.00 -5.83 -9.07
CA VAL A 103 -5.76 -5.75 -8.29
C VAL A 103 -4.75 -4.86 -9.01
N PHE A 104 -4.08 -4.01 -8.24
CA PHE A 104 -2.97 -3.16 -8.68
C PHE A 104 -1.82 -3.26 -7.67
N ILE A 105 -0.59 -3.28 -8.18
CA ILE A 105 0.59 -3.11 -7.34
C ILE A 105 0.77 -1.60 -7.14
N CYS A 106 0.80 -1.12 -5.90
CA CYS A 106 0.95 0.30 -5.58
C CYS A 106 2.17 0.48 -4.69
N THR A 107 3.30 0.88 -5.29
CA THR A 107 4.62 0.89 -4.62
C THR A 107 5.27 2.26 -4.66
N SER A 108 6.11 2.54 -3.67
CA SER A 108 6.88 3.78 -3.56
C SER A 108 8.31 3.59 -4.05
N PRO A 109 8.86 4.48 -4.90
CA PRO A 109 10.27 4.44 -5.24
C PRO A 109 11.13 5.01 -4.10
N LEU A 110 12.42 4.69 -4.10
CA LEU A 110 13.43 5.44 -3.34
C LEU A 110 13.60 6.86 -3.92
N MET A 111 14.10 7.78 -3.10
CA MET A 111 14.50 9.11 -3.59
C MET A 111 15.70 9.02 -4.55
N LYS A 112 16.64 8.12 -4.28
CA LYS A 112 17.68 7.71 -5.23
C LYS A 112 17.14 6.60 -6.12
N TYR A 113 16.45 7.01 -7.18
CA TYR A 113 15.57 6.15 -7.96
C TYR A 113 16.27 5.27 -9.01
N GLU A 114 17.53 5.54 -9.33
CA GLU A 114 18.27 5.03 -10.50
C GLU A 114 18.21 3.50 -10.64
N HIS A 115 18.34 2.79 -9.52
CA HIS A 115 18.31 1.32 -9.44
C HIS A 115 17.06 0.78 -8.74
N CYS A 116 15.99 1.59 -8.67
CA CYS A 116 14.76 1.23 -7.96
C CYS A 116 13.59 1.06 -8.92
N VAL A 117 13.26 2.09 -9.71
CA VAL A 117 12.01 2.10 -10.50
C VAL A 117 11.99 1.00 -11.55
N GLY A 118 13.02 0.95 -12.42
CA GLY A 118 13.09 -0.06 -13.48
C GLY A 118 13.21 -1.49 -12.95
N GLU A 119 13.93 -1.67 -11.83
CA GLU A 119 14.08 -2.97 -11.19
C GLU A 119 12.79 -3.49 -10.59
N LYS A 120 11.94 -2.62 -10.02
CA LYS A 120 10.62 -3.01 -9.52
C LYS A 120 9.73 -3.54 -10.65
N PHE A 121 9.68 -2.84 -11.79
CA PHE A 121 8.95 -3.34 -12.97
C PHE A 121 9.52 -4.67 -13.48
N SER A 122 10.85 -4.78 -13.55
CA SER A 122 11.52 -6.02 -13.99
C SER A 122 11.26 -7.18 -13.03
N TRP A 123 11.19 -6.93 -11.72
CA TRP A 123 10.84 -7.92 -10.72
C TRP A 123 9.38 -8.39 -10.89
N VAL A 124 8.45 -7.46 -11.12
CA VAL A 124 7.04 -7.79 -11.38
C VAL A 124 6.91 -8.65 -12.63
N ASP A 125 7.56 -8.28 -13.73
CA ASP A 125 7.54 -9.08 -14.97
C ASP A 125 8.09 -10.49 -14.74
N LYS A 126 9.26 -10.60 -14.09
CA LYS A 126 9.92 -11.86 -13.78
C LYS A 126 9.05 -12.81 -12.94
N HIS A 127 8.34 -12.29 -11.94
CA HIS A 127 7.67 -13.12 -10.93
C HIS A 127 6.15 -13.27 -11.15
N LEU A 128 5.49 -12.28 -11.77
CA LEU A 128 4.04 -12.25 -11.95
C LEU A 128 3.62 -12.19 -13.43
N GLY A 129 4.51 -11.74 -14.33
CA GLY A 129 4.28 -11.62 -15.76
C GLY A 129 3.82 -10.23 -16.21
N PRO A 130 3.78 -10.00 -17.53
CA PRO A 130 3.55 -8.68 -18.13
C PRO A 130 2.17 -8.09 -17.80
N GLN A 131 1.16 -8.92 -17.52
CA GLN A 131 -0.17 -8.46 -17.13
C GLN A 131 -0.18 -7.72 -15.77
N PHE A 132 0.79 -8.00 -14.88
CA PHE A 132 0.95 -7.25 -13.63
C PHE A 132 1.84 -6.02 -13.79
N VAL A 133 2.71 -5.98 -14.81
CA VAL A 133 3.44 -4.76 -15.19
C VAL A 133 2.46 -3.65 -15.57
N GLU A 134 1.44 -3.97 -16.38
CA GLU A 134 0.36 -3.03 -16.73
C GLU A 134 -0.47 -2.53 -15.53
N ARG A 135 -0.41 -3.26 -14.41
CA ARG A 135 -1.13 -2.97 -13.16
C ARG A 135 -0.25 -2.39 -12.07
N THR A 136 0.98 -1.97 -12.40
CA THR A 136 1.93 -1.40 -11.45
C THR A 136 1.85 0.12 -11.45
N ILE A 137 1.56 0.68 -10.27
CA ILE A 137 1.50 2.10 -9.98
C ILE A 137 2.71 2.45 -9.10
N VAL A 138 3.56 3.35 -9.59
CA VAL A 138 4.71 3.88 -8.83
C VAL A 138 4.38 5.29 -8.37
N THR A 139 4.26 5.49 -7.06
CA THR A 139 3.94 6.79 -6.45
C THR A 139 4.56 6.92 -5.07
N ARG A 140 5.00 8.14 -4.69
CA ARG A 140 5.41 8.44 -3.31
C ARG A 140 4.25 8.79 -2.40
N ASP A 141 3.10 9.13 -2.99
CA ASP A 141 1.86 9.43 -2.27
C ASP A 141 0.79 8.42 -2.71
N LYS A 142 0.49 7.46 -1.83
CA LYS A 142 -0.55 6.45 -2.06
C LYS A 142 -1.95 6.98 -1.72
N THR A 143 -2.06 8.09 -1.02
CA THR A 143 -3.34 8.66 -0.54
C THR A 143 -4.18 9.20 -1.69
N VAL A 144 -3.53 9.65 -2.77
CA VAL A 144 -4.19 10.11 -4.01
C VAL A 144 -4.64 8.97 -4.94
N ILE A 145 -4.30 7.72 -4.63
CA ILE A 145 -4.65 6.56 -5.46
C ILE A 145 -6.00 6.01 -5.00
N LEU A 146 -6.95 5.95 -5.93
CA LEU A 146 -8.29 5.42 -5.66
C LEU A 146 -8.26 3.89 -5.59
N GLY A 147 -8.73 3.36 -4.46
CA GLY A 147 -8.96 1.94 -4.21
C GLY A 147 -9.95 1.75 -3.07
N ASP A 148 -10.39 0.51 -2.84
CA ASP A 148 -11.23 0.13 -1.70
C ASP A 148 -10.39 -0.40 -0.54
N LEU A 149 -9.25 -1.01 -0.86
CA LEU A 149 -8.28 -1.58 0.07
C LEU A 149 -6.86 -1.18 -0.31
N LEU A 150 -6.01 -0.99 0.70
CA LEU A 150 -4.56 -0.93 0.56
C LEU A 150 -3.92 -1.91 1.54
N ILE A 151 -3.30 -2.97 1.03
CA ILE A 151 -2.53 -3.96 1.80
C ILE A 151 -1.07 -3.52 1.77
N ASP A 152 -0.54 -3.10 2.92
CA ASP A 152 0.75 -2.40 3.01
C ASP A 152 1.36 -2.61 4.41
N ASP A 153 2.68 -2.79 4.49
CA ASP A 153 3.37 -3.08 5.75
C ASP A 153 3.74 -1.82 6.55
N LYS A 154 3.63 -0.63 5.95
CA LYS A 154 3.84 0.64 6.65
C LYS A 154 2.71 0.90 7.64
N ASP A 155 3.07 1.12 8.89
CA ASP A 155 2.16 1.29 10.03
C ASP A 155 1.13 2.42 9.87
N THR A 156 1.54 3.55 9.28
CA THR A 156 0.68 4.68 8.94
C THR A 156 1.06 5.25 7.58
N ILE A 157 0.08 5.35 6.69
CA ILE A 157 0.25 5.89 5.33
C ILE A 157 -0.33 7.29 5.31
N LEU A 158 0.53 8.28 5.02
CA LEU A 158 0.20 9.70 5.01
C LEU A 158 0.55 10.28 3.65
N GLY A 159 -0.12 11.37 3.28
CA GLY A 159 0.05 12.05 2.01
C GLY A 159 -0.85 13.28 1.94
N ASN A 160 -1.18 13.70 0.73
CA ASN A 160 -1.97 14.91 0.50
C ASN A 160 -3.46 14.74 0.82
N GLU A 161 -4.01 13.53 0.74
CA GLU A 161 -5.40 13.27 1.11
C GLU A 161 -5.49 12.89 2.60
N GLU A 162 -6.18 13.73 3.38
CA GLU A 162 -6.39 13.51 4.82
C GLU A 162 -7.24 12.25 5.10
N THR A 163 -8.20 11.95 4.22
CA THR A 163 -9.06 10.76 4.29
C THR A 163 -8.96 9.98 2.99
N PRO A 164 -7.98 9.05 2.87
CA PRO A 164 -7.85 8.20 1.69
C PRO A 164 -9.10 7.37 1.43
N ALA A 165 -9.37 7.08 0.16
CA ALA A 165 -10.56 6.32 -0.24
C ALA A 165 -10.54 4.85 0.21
N TRP A 166 -9.34 4.29 0.36
CA TRP A 166 -9.11 2.90 0.74
C TRP A 166 -9.10 2.70 2.25
N GLU A 167 -9.51 1.52 2.70
CA GLU A 167 -9.13 1.04 4.04
C GLU A 167 -7.72 0.45 4.00
N HIS A 168 -6.87 0.86 4.95
CA HIS A 168 -5.55 0.27 5.14
C HIS A 168 -5.64 -1.03 5.94
N ILE A 169 -5.11 -2.09 5.36
CA ILE A 169 -4.91 -3.38 5.98
C ILE A 169 -3.41 -3.52 6.24
N LEU A 170 -3.01 -3.49 7.52
CA LEU A 170 -1.59 -3.60 7.86
C LEU A 170 -1.11 -5.03 7.59
N PHE A 171 -0.23 -5.18 6.60
CA PHE A 171 0.42 -6.47 6.35
C PHE A 171 1.53 -6.68 7.40
N THR A 172 1.60 -7.87 7.97
CA THR A 172 2.56 -8.13 9.04
C THR A 172 3.96 -8.29 8.49
N CYS A 173 4.88 -7.50 9.02
CA CYS A 173 6.30 -7.53 8.71
C CYS A 173 7.10 -7.46 10.02
N CYS A 174 8.38 -7.82 9.96
CA CYS A 174 9.22 -7.94 11.15
C CYS A 174 9.29 -6.64 11.99
N HIS A 175 9.23 -5.49 11.32
CA HIS A 175 9.30 -4.17 11.95
C HIS A 175 7.96 -3.66 12.53
N ASN A 176 6.83 -4.32 12.25
CA ASN A 176 5.50 -3.89 12.70
C ASN A 176 4.74 -4.94 13.53
N GLN A 177 5.24 -6.18 13.63
CA GLN A 177 4.58 -7.32 14.30
C GLN A 177 4.27 -7.08 15.79
N HIS A 178 5.02 -6.19 16.44
CA HIS A 178 4.85 -5.86 17.86
C HIS A 178 3.83 -4.73 18.09
N LEU A 179 3.33 -4.09 17.03
CA LEU A 179 2.37 -2.99 17.14
C LEU A 179 0.98 -3.54 17.43
N ALA A 180 0.40 -3.10 18.54
CA ALA A 180 -1.01 -3.29 18.84
C ALA A 180 -1.85 -2.35 17.97
N LEU A 181 -2.87 -2.90 17.31
CA LEU A 181 -3.80 -2.12 16.51
C LEU A 181 -5.04 -1.76 17.32
N ALA A 182 -5.39 -0.48 17.33
CA ALA A 182 -6.67 -0.03 17.85
C ALA A 182 -7.78 -0.30 16.80
N PRO A 183 -8.97 -0.76 17.21
CA PRO A 183 -10.13 -0.80 16.33
C PRO A 183 -10.41 0.59 15.72
N PRO A 184 -10.82 0.68 14.44
CA PRO A 184 -11.23 -0.40 13.55
C PRO A 184 -10.10 -0.95 12.64
N LYS A 185 -8.82 -0.65 12.92
CA LYS A 185 -7.71 -1.10 12.04
C LYS A 185 -7.62 -2.62 11.98
N ARG A 186 -7.43 -3.17 10.78
CA ARG A 186 -7.27 -4.60 10.53
C ARG A 186 -5.82 -4.94 10.14
N ARG A 187 -5.44 -6.19 10.36
CA ARG A 187 -4.12 -6.74 10.05
C ARG A 187 -4.31 -8.01 9.22
N LEU A 188 -3.47 -8.18 8.20
CA LEU A 188 -3.27 -9.46 7.53
C LEU A 188 -1.97 -10.06 8.06
N LEU A 189 -2.03 -11.26 8.66
CA LEU A 189 -0.86 -11.86 9.32
C LEU A 189 0.17 -12.40 8.32
N SER A 190 -0.31 -12.92 7.19
CA SER A 190 0.48 -13.40 6.05
C SER A 190 -0.46 -13.66 4.88
N TRP A 191 0.06 -14.07 3.72
CA TRP A 191 -0.78 -14.51 2.60
C TRP A 191 -1.50 -15.85 2.81
N SER A 192 -1.19 -16.59 3.89
CA SER A 192 -1.94 -17.79 4.28
C SER A 192 -3.16 -17.49 5.16
N ASP A 193 -3.30 -16.24 5.59
CA ASP A 193 -4.47 -15.75 6.32
C ASP A 193 -5.62 -15.42 5.35
N ASP A 194 -6.82 -15.20 5.88
CA ASP A 194 -8.05 -15.07 5.05
C ASP A 194 -8.19 -13.68 4.41
N TRP A 195 -7.31 -13.37 3.46
CA TRP A 195 -7.38 -12.15 2.65
C TRP A 195 -8.65 -12.08 1.79
N ARG A 196 -9.31 -13.21 1.52
CA ARG A 196 -10.57 -13.24 0.75
C ARG A 196 -11.69 -12.62 1.54
N GLU A 197 -11.83 -12.94 2.83
CA GLU A 197 -12.80 -12.31 3.73
C GLU A 197 -12.67 -10.78 3.73
N ILE A 198 -11.43 -10.28 3.73
CA ILE A 198 -11.15 -8.84 3.72
C ILE A 198 -11.69 -8.16 2.46
N ILE A 199 -11.57 -8.82 1.30
CA ILE A 199 -12.09 -8.33 0.01
C ILE A 199 -13.61 -8.46 -0.03
N GLU A 200 -14.16 -9.60 0.41
CA GLU A 200 -15.60 -9.85 0.44
C GLU A 200 -16.34 -8.83 1.32
N SER A 201 -15.75 -8.41 2.45
CA SER A 201 -16.35 -7.39 3.31
C SER A 201 -16.54 -6.01 2.65
N LYS A 202 -15.88 -5.77 1.50
CA LYS A 202 -16.08 -4.58 0.68
C LYS A 202 -17.19 -4.72 -0.35
N ARG A 203 -17.61 -5.93 -0.72
CA ARG A 203 -18.69 -6.13 -1.69
C ARG A 203 -20.03 -5.66 -1.14
N ASP A 204 -20.30 -5.97 0.12
CA ASP A 204 -21.54 -5.55 0.80
C ASP A 204 -21.66 -4.02 0.91
N ALA A 205 -20.52 -3.33 1.10
CA ALA A 205 -20.46 -1.88 1.18
C ALA A 205 -20.69 -1.18 -0.18
N VAL A 206 -20.37 -1.83 -1.30
CA VAL A 206 -20.54 -1.28 -2.65
C VAL A 206 -22.00 -1.28 -3.11
N VAL A 207 -22.86 -2.12 -2.51
CA VAL A 207 -24.30 -2.20 -2.83
C VAL A 207 -25.11 -1.09 -2.15
N ALA A 208 -24.58 -0.45 -1.10
CA ALA A 208 -25.27 0.65 -0.41
C ALA A 208 -25.25 1.95 -1.25
N PRO A 209 -26.40 2.61 -1.50
CA PRO A 209 -26.43 3.84 -2.28
C PRO A 209 -25.68 4.96 -1.56
N ARG A 210 -24.64 5.53 -2.19
CA ARG A 210 -23.98 6.76 -1.72
C ARG A 210 -25.01 7.89 -1.65
N ARG A 211 -25.47 8.21 -0.44
CA ARG A 211 -26.37 9.32 -0.18
C ARG A 211 -25.57 10.62 -0.27
N TRP A 212 -25.50 11.21 -1.46
CA TRP A 212 -25.04 12.58 -1.61
C TRP A 212 -26.08 13.51 -0.97
N THR A 213 -25.80 14.00 0.23
CA THR A 213 -26.51 15.18 0.75
C THR A 213 -26.03 16.39 -0.03
N ILE A 214 -26.86 16.86 -0.96
CA ILE A 214 -26.73 18.21 -1.50
C ILE A 214 -27.04 19.14 -0.32
N SER A 215 -26.00 19.76 0.24
CA SER A 215 -26.17 20.92 1.11
C SER A 215 -26.82 22.01 0.27
N LYS A 216 -28.13 22.24 0.45
CA LYS A 216 -28.78 23.44 -0.12
C LYS A 216 -28.07 24.64 0.49
N GLY A 217 -27.30 25.36 -0.34
CA GLY A 217 -26.77 26.66 0.02
C GLY A 217 -27.91 27.57 0.48
N LYS A 218 -27.71 28.27 1.59
CA LYS A 218 -28.61 29.33 2.03
C LYS A 218 -28.65 30.40 0.95
N ASP A 219 -29.85 30.65 0.46
CA ASP A 219 -30.16 31.73 -0.46
C ASP A 219 -30.05 33.06 0.32
N ASP A 220 -28.93 33.77 0.15
CA ASP A 220 -28.73 35.11 0.72
C ASP A 220 -29.43 36.14 -0.18
N SER A 221 -30.76 36.16 -0.11
CA SER A 221 -31.57 37.27 -0.64
C SER A 221 -31.98 38.20 0.50
N GLN A 222 -31.04 39.01 0.99
CA GLN A 222 -31.40 40.18 1.80
C GLN A 222 -32.04 41.25 0.90
N ALA A 223 -33.36 41.33 0.96
CA ALA A 223 -34.14 42.42 0.40
C ALA A 223 -33.74 43.76 1.06
N ARG A 224 -33.08 44.64 0.29
CA ARG A 224 -32.89 46.05 0.65
C ARG A 224 -34.25 46.72 0.78
N LYS A 225 -34.62 47.16 1.99
CA LYS A 225 -35.76 48.06 2.21
C LYS A 225 -35.41 49.48 1.75
N PRO A 226 -36.30 50.20 1.06
CA PRO A 226 -36.06 51.59 0.68
C PRO A 226 -36.26 52.54 1.88
N SER A 227 -35.28 53.44 2.04
CA SER A 227 -35.33 54.62 2.90
C SER A 227 -36.50 55.53 2.49
N ARG A 228 -37.35 55.91 3.46
CA ARG A 228 -38.28 57.03 3.32
C ARG A 228 -37.80 58.17 4.20
N ALA A 229 -37.57 59.30 3.57
CA ALA A 229 -37.37 60.60 4.20
C ALA A 229 -38.66 61.10 4.86
N LYS A 230 -38.52 61.61 6.08
CA LYS A 230 -39.12 62.84 6.62
C LYS A 230 -38.40 63.22 7.89
#